data_AF-A0A2E3HRV3-F1
#
_entry.id   AF-A0A2E3HRV3-F1
#
_cell.length_a   1.000
_cell.length_b   1.000
_cell.length_c   1.000
_cell.angle_alpha   90.00
_cell.angle_beta   90.00
_cell.angle_gamma   90.00
#
_symmetry.space_group_name_H-M   'P 1'
#
loop_
_entity.id
_entity.type
_entity.pdbx_description
1 polymer ?
#
loop_
_entity_poly.entity_id
_entity_poly.type
_entity_poly.pdbx_seq_one_letter_code
_entity_poly.pdbx_strand_id
1 'polypeptide(L)'
;MCTIRPLRARRETWSIAYVASCSWGNVIRTANQETVLVLQIESQQAYDNIDSIKRIPGIDVLLVGPLDLSASVGKITETGCKEVQEIMRDVPSRLEGSGIASGTTLMDLSDIQEKIDWGYRFLNVGNVLNYGT
;
A
#
# COMPACT_ATOMS: atom_id res chain seq x y z
N MET A 1 -0.66 -14.62 -1.46
CA MET A 1 0.76 -15.03 -1.64
C MET A 1 1.64 -14.68 -0.44
N CYS A 2 1.30 -13.67 0.39
CA CYS A 2 2.12 -13.22 1.52
C CYS A 2 1.90 -13.95 2.86
N THR A 3 1.21 -15.10 2.88
CA THR A 3 0.92 -15.84 4.11
C THR A 3 1.68 -17.15 4.15
N ILE A 4 2.46 -17.37 5.20
CA ILE A 4 3.02 -18.68 5.53
C ILE A 4 1.86 -19.60 5.94
N ARG A 5 1.71 -20.73 5.24
CA ARG A 5 0.73 -21.75 5.62
C ARG A 5 1.13 -22.38 6.95
N PRO A 6 0.18 -22.66 7.86
CA PRO A 6 0.50 -23.32 9.11
C PRO A 6 1.19 -24.66 8.83
N LEU A 7 2.37 -24.85 9.41
CA LEU A 7 3.12 -26.10 9.29
C LEU A 7 2.29 -27.22 9.92
N ARG A 8 2.03 -28.30 9.17
CA ARG A 8 1.62 -29.57 9.78
C ARG A 8 2.76 -29.99 10.70
N ALA A 9 2.47 -30.15 11.99
CA ALA A 9 3.46 -30.57 12.98
C ALA A 9 4.10 -31.90 12.56
N ARG A 10 5.28 -31.85 11.93
CA ARG A 10 6.21 -32.96 11.86
C ARG A 10 7.36 -32.65 12.79
N ARG A 11 7.70 -33.61 13.64
CA ARG A 11 8.89 -33.58 14.49
C ARG A 11 10.10 -33.73 13.58
N GLU A 12 10.77 -32.63 13.26
CA GLU A 12 12.10 -32.69 12.66
C GLU A 12 13.04 -31.76 13.43
N THR A 13 14.15 -32.34 13.85
CA THR A 13 15.29 -31.74 14.55
C THR A 13 16.05 -30.83 13.59
N TRP A 14 15.94 -29.52 13.75
CA TRP A 14 16.74 -28.55 13.00
C TRP A 14 17.61 -27.75 13.95
N SER A 15 18.90 -27.68 13.60
CA SER A 15 19.89 -26.77 14.18
C SER A 15 19.29 -25.37 14.28
N ILE A 16 19.47 -24.72 15.44
CA ILE A 16 18.79 -23.47 15.80
C ILE A 16 19.25 -22.33 14.87
N ALA A 17 18.59 -22.18 13.73
CA ALA A 17 18.80 -21.07 12.82
C ALA A 17 18.13 -19.82 13.41
N TYR A 18 18.90 -18.75 13.53
CA TYR A 18 18.39 -17.42 13.84
C TYR A 18 18.27 -16.62 12.54
N VAL A 19 17.20 -15.85 12.39
CA VAL A 19 17.00 -14.89 11.30
C VAL A 19 16.89 -13.51 11.95
N ALA A 20 17.79 -12.58 11.61
CA ALA A 20 17.82 -11.24 12.19
C ALA A 20 17.70 -11.24 13.73
N SER A 21 18.50 -12.10 14.39
CA SER A 21 18.50 -12.28 15.86
C SER A 21 17.23 -12.89 16.47
N CYS A 22 16.26 -13.33 15.67
CA CYS A 22 15.08 -14.06 16.13
C CYS A 22 15.18 -15.56 15.83
N SER A 23 14.69 -16.41 16.73
CA SER A 23 14.64 -17.86 16.44
C SER A 23 13.74 -18.12 15.24
N TRP A 24 14.13 -19.06 14.36
CA TRP A 24 13.32 -19.43 13.19
C TRP A 24 11.88 -19.80 13.56
N GLY A 25 11.69 -20.54 14.65
CA GLY A 25 10.36 -20.90 15.15
C GLY A 25 9.51 -19.70 15.57
N ASN A 26 10.12 -18.60 16.05
CA ASN A 26 9.40 -17.37 16.34
C ASN A 26 8.97 -16.68 15.04
N VAL A 27 9.91 -16.53 14.09
CA VAL A 27 9.65 -15.89 12.80
C VAL A 27 8.50 -16.58 12.06
N ILE A 28 8.49 -17.91 11.99
CA ILE A 28 7.39 -18.65 11.33
C ILE A 28 6.04 -18.42 12.01
N ARG A 29 6.01 -18.21 13.34
CA ARG A 29 4.76 -17.95 14.07
C ARG A 29 4.27 -16.51 13.92
N THR A 30 5.16 -15.52 13.87
CA THR A 30 4.80 -14.09 13.89
C THR A 30 4.76 -13.44 12.50
N ALA A 31 5.47 -13.98 11.51
CA ALA A 31 5.67 -13.31 10.21
C ALA A 31 4.36 -12.89 9.52
N ASN A 32 3.29 -13.68 9.61
CA ASN A 32 1.99 -13.32 9.01
C ASN A 32 1.35 -12.09 9.68
N GLN A 33 1.61 -11.85 10.97
CA GLN A 33 1.08 -10.72 11.73
C GLN A 33 1.95 -9.46 11.56
N GLU A 34 3.22 -9.64 11.20
CA GLU A 34 4.20 -8.56 11.05
C GLU A 34 4.40 -8.13 9.58
N THR A 35 3.75 -8.81 8.64
CA THR A 35 3.80 -8.48 7.20
C THR A 35 2.73 -7.46 6.86
N VAL A 36 3.13 -6.34 6.24
CA VAL A 36 2.22 -5.31 5.71
C VAL A 36 2.01 -5.54 4.21
N LEU A 37 0.76 -5.66 3.77
CA LEU A 37 0.37 -5.73 2.37
C LEU A 37 -0.11 -4.37 1.86
N VAL A 38 0.69 -3.78 0.98
CA VAL A 38 0.35 -2.56 0.23
C VAL A 38 0.01 -2.96 -1.21
N LEU A 39 -1.20 -2.61 -1.68
CA LEU A 39 -1.56 -2.75 -3.09
C LEU A 39 -1.61 -1.39 -3.76
N GLN A 40 -1.08 -1.29 -4.97
CA GLN A 40 -1.15 -0.06 -5.75
C GLN A 40 -2.43 -0.01 -6.59
N ILE A 41 -3.09 1.14 -6.56
CA ILE A 41 -4.24 1.50 -7.39
C ILE A 41 -3.74 2.58 -8.36
N GLU A 42 -3.36 2.15 -9.55
CA GLU A 42 -2.65 2.97 -10.53
C GLU A 42 -3.32 3.00 -11.91
N SER A 43 -4.57 2.52 -11.99
CA SER A 43 -5.35 2.54 -13.23
C SER A 43 -6.80 2.89 -12.98
N GLN A 44 -7.45 3.49 -13.98
CA GLN A 44 -8.90 3.71 -13.99
C GLN A 44 -9.66 2.41 -13.65
N GLN A 45 -9.27 1.28 -14.26
CA GLN A 45 -9.90 -0.01 -13.99
C GLN A 45 -9.75 -0.44 -12.53
N ALA A 46 -8.59 -0.23 -11.91
CA ALA A 46 -8.39 -0.56 -10.50
C ALA A 46 -9.27 0.31 -9.58
N TYR A 47 -9.39 1.60 -9.89
CA TYR A 47 -10.29 2.51 -9.19
C TYR A 47 -11.77 2.10 -9.35
N ASP A 48 -12.21 1.77 -10.57
CA ASP A 48 -13.58 1.32 -10.83
C ASP A 48 -13.95 0.05 -10.04
N ASN A 49 -12.95 -0.78 -9.72
CA ASN A 49 -13.10 -2.04 -8.97
C ASN A 49 -12.76 -1.92 -7.47
N ILE A 50 -12.54 -0.70 -6.95
CA ILE A 50 -12.05 -0.50 -5.58
C ILE A 50 -12.96 -1.13 -4.51
N ASP A 51 -14.27 -1.16 -4.73
CA ASP A 51 -15.23 -1.77 -3.80
C ASP A 51 -15.12 -3.30 -3.74
N SER A 52 -14.69 -3.94 -4.83
CA SER A 52 -14.37 -5.36 -4.86
C SER A 52 -13.00 -5.62 -4.24
N ILE A 53 -12.01 -4.77 -4.54
CA ILE A 53 -10.64 -4.88 -4.03
C ILE A 53 -10.63 -4.74 -2.50
N LYS A 54 -11.33 -3.75 -1.94
CA LYS A 54 -11.35 -3.51 -0.48
C LYS A 54 -11.99 -4.64 0.33
N ARG A 55 -12.68 -5.59 -0.31
CA ARG A 55 -13.23 -6.79 0.33
C ARG A 55 -12.24 -7.95 0.41
N ILE A 56 -11.09 -7.85 -0.26
CA ILE A 56 -10.06 -8.88 -0.20
C ILE A 56 -9.41 -8.83 1.19
N PRO A 57 -9.38 -9.95 1.93
CA PRO A 57 -8.85 -9.97 3.28
C PRO A 57 -7.33 -9.79 3.30
N GLY A 58 -6.83 -9.07 4.31
CA GLY A 58 -5.40 -8.91 4.58
C GLY A 58 -4.70 -7.81 3.78
N ILE A 59 -5.44 -6.89 3.16
CA ILE A 59 -4.88 -5.65 2.63
C ILE A 59 -4.78 -4.64 3.78
N ASP A 60 -3.61 -4.04 3.97
CA ASP A 60 -3.40 -3.02 5.00
C ASP A 60 -3.45 -1.60 4.41
N VAL A 61 -2.95 -1.44 3.18
CA VAL A 61 -2.88 -0.15 2.49
C VAL A 61 -3.31 -0.29 1.03
N LEU A 62 -4.17 0.62 0.56
CA LEU A 62 -4.33 0.89 -0.87
C LEU A 62 -3.61 2.20 -1.20
N LEU A 63 -2.55 2.09 -2.01
CA LEU A 63 -1.70 3.20 -2.38
C LEU A 63 -2.04 3.68 -3.80
N VAL A 64 -2.46 4.92 -3.96
CA VAL A 64 -2.68 5.54 -5.28
C VAL A 64 -1.35 5.99 -5.85
N GLY A 65 -1.02 5.55 -7.07
CA GLY A 65 0.16 5.98 -7.81
C GLY A 65 -0.21 7.05 -8.84
N PRO A 66 0.03 8.36 -8.60
CA PRO A 66 -0.54 9.41 -9.45
C PRO A 66 0.04 9.42 -10.87
N LEU A 67 1.32 9.08 -11.04
CA LEU A 67 1.98 9.06 -12.35
C LEU A 67 1.38 7.99 -13.26
N ASP A 68 1.30 6.74 -12.81
CA ASP A 68 0.72 5.65 -13.58
C ASP A 68 -0.80 5.80 -13.74
N LEU A 69 -1.49 6.34 -12.72
CA LEU A 69 -2.91 6.70 -12.85
C LEU A 69 -3.13 7.73 -13.95
N SER A 70 -2.29 8.77 -14.03
CA SER A 70 -2.36 9.78 -15.08
C SER A 70 -2.16 9.17 -16.48
N ALA A 71 -1.26 8.20 -16.61
CA ALA A 71 -1.08 7.45 -17.86
C ALA A 71 -2.33 6.65 -18.22
N SER A 72 -2.96 5.99 -17.24
CA SER A 72 -4.15 5.17 -17.46
C SER A 72 -5.38 5.96 -17.95
N VAL A 73 -5.47 7.24 -17.58
CA VAL A 73 -6.54 8.15 -18.04
C VAL A 73 -6.16 8.94 -19.30
N GLY A 74 -5.04 8.60 -19.94
CA GLY A 74 -4.57 9.21 -21.19
C GLY A 74 -3.87 10.56 -21.03
N LYS A 75 -3.46 10.92 -19.81
CA LYS A 75 -2.79 12.19 -19.48
C LYS A 75 -1.45 11.92 -18.80
N ILE A 76 -0.60 11.13 -19.46
CA ILE A 76 0.68 10.69 -18.91
C ILE A 76 1.48 11.88 -18.36
N THR A 77 2.00 11.72 -17.14
CA THR A 77 2.74 12.72 -16.35
C THR A 77 1.93 13.93 -15.84
N GLU A 78 0.68 14.11 -16.25
CA GLU A 78 -0.18 15.21 -15.79
C GLU A 78 -0.98 14.81 -14.54
N THR A 79 -0.29 14.62 -13.41
CA THR A 79 -0.94 14.19 -12.15
C THR A 79 -1.93 15.23 -11.59
N GLY A 80 -1.76 16.52 -11.91
CA GLY A 80 -2.65 17.60 -11.50
C GLY A 80 -3.94 17.74 -12.32
N CYS A 81 -4.14 16.90 -13.34
CA CYS A 81 -5.37 16.95 -14.12
C CYS A 81 -6.60 16.60 -13.28
N LYS A 82 -7.76 17.12 -13.69
CA LYS A 82 -9.03 17.00 -12.97
C LYS A 82 -9.37 15.55 -12.66
N GLU A 83 -9.21 14.66 -13.63
CA GLU A 83 -9.57 13.24 -13.55
C GLU A 83 -8.74 12.52 -12.48
N VAL A 84 -7.42 12.75 -12.44
CA VAL A 84 -6.54 12.17 -11.42
C VAL A 84 -6.86 12.75 -10.03
N GLN A 85 -7.03 14.07 -9.91
CA GLN A 85 -7.30 14.69 -8.61
C GLN A 85 -8.68 14.31 -8.05
N GLU A 86 -9.70 14.13 -8.90
CA GLU A 86 -11.01 13.64 -8.50
C GLU A 86 -10.92 12.20 -7.96
N ILE A 87 -10.21 11.32 -8.66
CA ILE A 87 -9.97 9.95 -8.18
C ILE A 87 -9.22 9.95 -6.84
N MET A 88 -8.14 10.71 -6.73
CA MET A 88 -7.36 10.80 -5.49
C MET A 88 -8.19 11.34 -4.33
N ARG A 89 -9.05 12.32 -4.56
CA ARG A 89 -9.95 12.85 -3.52
C ARG A 89 -11.01 11.85 -3.10
N ASP A 90 -11.50 11.03 -4.03
CA ASP A 90 -12.58 10.07 -3.76
C ASP A 90 -12.09 8.80 -3.04
N VAL A 91 -10.88 8.32 -3.34
CA VAL A 91 -10.35 7.05 -2.80
C VAL A 91 -10.46 6.94 -1.28
N PRO A 92 -10.02 7.91 -0.45
CA PRO A 92 -10.15 7.79 1.00
C PRO A 92 -11.59 7.61 1.48
N SER A 93 -12.54 8.33 0.88
CA SER A 93 -13.97 8.20 1.22
C SER A 93 -14.49 6.79 0.94
N ARG A 94 -14.03 6.14 -0.15
CA ARG A 94 -14.41 4.76 -0.48
C ARG A 94 -13.82 3.72 0.46
N LEU A 95 -12.75 4.03 1.18
CA LEU A 95 -12.11 3.13 2.14
C LEU A 95 -12.60 3.35 3.58
N GLU A 96 -13.50 4.31 3.80
CA GLU A 96 -14.05 4.56 5.12
C GLU A 96 -14.71 3.28 5.69
N GLY A 97 -14.37 2.96 6.93
CA GLY A 97 -14.87 1.77 7.64
C GLY A 97 -14.31 0.42 7.17
N SER A 98 -13.46 0.36 6.14
CA SER A 98 -12.87 -0.92 5.70
C SER A 98 -11.70 -1.40 6.55
N GLY A 99 -11.12 -0.51 7.36
CA GLY A 99 -9.88 -0.77 8.11
C GLY A 99 -8.61 -0.70 7.26
N ILE A 100 -8.72 -0.37 5.96
CA ILE A 100 -7.59 -0.23 5.04
C ILE A 100 -7.16 1.23 5.00
N ALA A 101 -5.86 1.51 5.16
CA ALA A 101 -5.35 2.86 5.08
C ALA A 101 -5.22 3.32 3.61
N SER A 102 -5.59 4.57 3.34
CA SER A 102 -5.31 5.23 2.06
C SER A 102 -3.88 5.71 2.03
N GLY A 103 -3.15 5.33 0.97
CA GLY A 103 -1.79 5.79 0.73
C GLY A 103 -1.62 6.49 -0.63
N THR A 104 -0.60 7.33 -0.74
CA THR A 104 -0.21 7.94 -2.03
C THR A 104 1.28 8.27 -2.03
N THR A 105 1.84 8.41 -3.24
CA THR A 105 3.13 9.07 -3.44
C THR A 105 2.92 10.53 -3.76
N LEU A 106 3.69 11.41 -3.11
CA LEU A 106 3.66 12.84 -3.35
C LEU A 106 4.70 13.23 -4.38
N MET A 107 4.31 14.13 -5.29
CA MET A 107 5.23 14.76 -6.24
C MET A 107 5.92 15.98 -5.62
N ASP A 108 5.21 16.68 -4.73
CA ASP A 108 5.68 17.86 -4.00
C ASP A 108 5.29 17.74 -2.52
N LEU A 109 6.15 18.25 -1.62
CA LEU A 109 5.90 18.24 -0.17
C LEU A 109 4.79 19.22 0.23
N SER A 110 4.52 20.25 -0.58
CA SER A 110 3.43 21.20 -0.34
C SER A 110 2.04 20.54 -0.37
N ASP A 111 1.90 19.40 -1.04
CA ASP A 111 0.64 18.65 -1.11
C ASP A 111 0.30 17.87 0.18
N ILE A 112 1.25 17.73 1.13
CA ILE A 112 1.08 16.88 2.32
C ILE A 112 -0.20 17.22 3.07
N GLN A 113 -0.42 18.50 3.38
CA GLN A 113 -1.56 18.91 4.19
C GLN A 113 -2.88 18.61 3.47
N GLU A 114 -2.94 18.91 2.17
CA GLU A 114 -4.12 18.63 1.35
C GLU A 114 -4.44 17.12 1.34
N LYS A 115 -3.43 16.26 1.18
CA LYS A 115 -3.67 14.80 1.14
C LYS A 115 -4.08 14.27 2.52
N ILE A 116 -3.55 14.82 3.61
CA ILE A 116 -4.01 14.51 4.98
C ILE A 116 -5.48 14.88 5.15
N ASP A 117 -5.86 16.07 4.69
CA ASP A 117 -7.24 16.59 4.77
C ASP A 117 -8.21 15.73 3.96
N TRP A 118 -7.77 15.16 2.83
CA TRP A 118 -8.57 14.22 2.05
C TRP A 118 -8.71 12.84 2.72
N GLY A 119 -7.89 12.51 3.72
CA GLY A 119 -7.98 11.25 4.47
C GLY A 119 -6.81 10.30 4.26
N TYR A 120 -5.77 10.68 3.52
CA TYR A 120 -4.58 9.84 3.36
C TYR A 120 -3.79 9.72 4.68
N ARG A 121 -3.26 8.53 4.96
CA ARG A 121 -2.49 8.21 6.18
C ARG A 121 -1.16 7.51 5.91
N PHE A 122 -0.93 7.02 4.70
CA PHE A 122 0.33 6.41 4.29
C PHE A 122 0.95 7.23 3.14
N LEU A 123 1.84 8.16 3.47
CA LEU A 123 2.41 9.11 2.50
C LEU A 123 3.85 8.75 2.16
N ASN A 124 4.10 8.43 0.89
CA ASN A 124 5.45 8.38 0.35
C ASN A 124 5.85 9.81 -0.08
N VAL A 125 6.68 10.45 0.73
CA VAL A 125 7.08 11.86 0.60
C VAL A 125 8.31 12.04 -0.31
N GLY A 126 8.42 11.28 -1.40
CA GLY A 126 9.49 11.41 -2.39
C GLY A 126 10.68 10.47 -2.18
N ASN A 127 11.84 10.83 -2.72
CA ASN A 127 13.05 10.01 -2.64
C ASN A 127 14.29 10.88 -2.37
N VAL A 128 15.36 10.25 -1.88
CA VAL A 128 16.60 10.95 -1.52
C VAL A 128 17.25 11.71 -2.69
N LEU A 129 17.05 11.29 -3.94
CA LEU A 129 17.59 11.98 -5.11
C LEU A 129 16.94 13.35 -5.32
N ASN A 130 15.68 13.51 -4.91
CA ASN A 130 14.94 14.77 -5.03
C ASN A 130 15.29 15.79 -3.94
N TYR A 131 15.83 15.33 -2.79
CA TYR A 131 16.11 16.19 -1.63
C TYR A 131 17.59 16.51 -1.41
N GLY A 132 18.46 15.97 -2.27
CA GLY A 132 19.91 16.18 -2.22
C GLY A 132 20.63 15.17 -1.34
N THR A 133 21.85 14.82 -1.76
CA THR A 133 22.87 14.13 -0.95
C THR A 133 23.84 15.13 -0.35
#